data_AF-A0A662ALU7-F1
#
_entry.id   AF-A0A662ALU7-F1
#
_cell.length_a   1.000
_cell.length_b   1.000
_cell.length_c   1.000
_cell.angle_alpha   90.00
_cell.angle_beta   90.00
_cell.angle_gamma   90.00
#
_symmetry.space_group_name_H-M   'P 1'
#
loop_
_entity.id
_entity.type
_entity.pdbx_description
1 polymer ?
#
loop_
_entity_poly.entity_id
_entity_poly.type
_entity_poly.pdbx_seq_one_letter_code
_entity_poly.pdbx_strand_id
1 'polypeptide(L)'
;MQINRILLLIMLMPILAWSQDSYGQAEYDISKEKVLYTVGYTHLDSQYEWDYKTTVSEYLKNTMEENFRLFEKYPDYVFNFTGSRRYRLMEEYYPELFEKLKQYIAKERWFVSGSSVDEGEVNVSSSESVIRQVLYGNNYFRKEFGKESADYMLPDCFGFVASLPSVLHHTGLIGFSTQKLTASSGVPAALPLPFNIGVWNG
;
A
#
# COMPACT_ATOMS: atom_id res chain seq x y z
N MET A 1 -24.40 50.71 49.68
CA MET A 1 -23.95 49.42 50.23
C MET A 1 -24.04 48.39 49.12
N GLN A 2 -22.89 47.79 48.79
CA GLN A 2 -22.66 46.58 47.96
C GLN A 2 -23.05 46.53 46.47
N ILE A 3 -21.98 46.56 45.68
CA ILE A 3 -21.76 45.97 44.36
C ILE A 3 -22.23 44.50 44.32
N ASN A 4 -22.82 44.05 43.20
CA ASN A 4 -22.58 42.71 42.69
C ASN A 4 -22.51 42.73 41.15
N ARG A 5 -21.26 42.70 40.67
CA ARG A 5 -20.86 42.09 39.39
C ARG A 5 -21.08 40.57 39.50
N ILE A 6 -21.02 39.85 38.36
CA ILE A 6 -20.97 38.36 38.18
C ILE A 6 -22.30 37.84 37.61
N LEU A 7 -22.43 37.18 36.46
CA LEU A 7 -21.47 36.69 35.46
C LEU A 7 -22.27 36.47 34.15
N LEU A 8 -21.78 36.95 33.01
CA LEU A 8 -22.23 36.51 31.69
C LEU A 8 -21.65 35.10 31.49
N LEU A 9 -22.41 34.06 31.84
CA LEU A 9 -22.01 32.67 31.55
C LEU A 9 -22.23 32.40 30.06
N ILE A 10 -21.19 32.74 29.29
CA ILE A 10 -20.96 32.13 27.98
C ILE A 10 -20.86 30.63 28.24
N MET A 11 -21.90 29.87 27.89
CA MET A 11 -21.77 28.43 27.68
C MET A 11 -20.88 28.22 26.46
N LEU A 12 -19.56 28.31 26.68
CA LEU A 12 -18.60 27.55 25.90
C LEU A 12 -18.81 26.10 26.31
N MET A 13 -19.82 25.46 25.73
CA MET A 13 -19.78 24.01 25.59
C MET A 13 -18.48 23.74 24.83
N PRO A 14 -17.51 23.02 25.41
CA PRO A 14 -16.53 22.39 24.56
C PRO A 14 -17.36 21.46 23.68
N ILE A 15 -17.36 21.74 22.38
CA ILE A 15 -17.62 20.71 21.40
C ILE A 15 -16.49 19.71 21.68
N LEU A 16 -16.77 18.76 22.57
CA LEU A 16 -16.16 17.45 22.58
C LEU A 16 -16.55 16.88 21.22
N ALA A 17 -15.83 17.31 20.19
CA ALA A 17 -15.56 16.46 19.07
C ALA A 17 -15.09 15.17 19.75
N TRP A 18 -15.86 14.12 19.59
CA TRP A 18 -15.38 12.78 19.86
C TRP A 18 -14.21 12.62 18.91
N SER A 19 -13.03 13.12 19.31
CA SER A 19 -11.78 12.59 18.81
C SER A 19 -11.83 11.17 19.28
N GLN A 20 -12.23 10.28 18.38
CA GLN A 20 -11.99 8.86 18.52
C GLN A 20 -10.51 8.78 18.91
N ASP A 21 -10.28 8.47 20.19
CA ASP A 21 -8.94 8.25 20.70
C ASP A 21 -8.26 7.31 19.73
N SER A 22 -7.04 7.67 19.32
CA SER A 22 -6.17 6.88 18.46
C SER A 22 -6.41 5.39 18.69
N TYR A 23 -7.03 4.70 17.71
CA TYR A 23 -7.21 3.26 17.77
C TYR A 23 -5.80 2.64 17.80
N GLY A 24 -5.29 2.41 19.01
CA GLY A 24 -4.31 1.35 19.22
C GLY A 24 -4.96 0.10 18.68
N GLN A 25 -4.32 -0.56 17.71
CA GLN A 25 -4.81 -1.84 17.20
C GLN A 25 -5.07 -2.73 18.40
N ALA A 26 -6.32 -3.17 18.60
CA ALA A 26 -6.59 -4.17 19.62
C ALA A 26 -5.69 -5.37 19.33
N GLU A 27 -4.94 -5.83 20.33
CA GLU A 27 -4.14 -7.04 20.17
C GLU A 27 -5.10 -8.22 20.07
N TYR A 28 -5.25 -8.76 18.86
CA TYR A 28 -6.06 -9.95 18.60
C TYR A 28 -5.17 -11.19 18.66
N ASP A 29 -5.65 -12.24 19.33
CA ASP A 29 -5.02 -13.56 19.24
C ASP A 29 -5.51 -14.25 17.97
N ILE A 30 -4.79 -14.05 16.86
CA ILE A 30 -5.13 -14.63 15.55
C ILE A 30 -5.17 -16.17 15.54
N SER A 31 -4.68 -16.84 16.60
CA SER A 31 -4.81 -18.30 16.75
C SER A 31 -6.17 -18.74 17.29
N LYS A 32 -6.93 -17.81 17.91
CA LYS A 32 -8.22 -18.07 18.56
C LYS A 32 -9.37 -17.28 17.94
N GLU A 33 -9.08 -16.07 17.46
CA GLU A 33 -10.08 -15.12 16.98
C GLU A 33 -10.13 -15.09 15.45
N LYS A 34 -11.34 -14.89 14.91
CA LYS A 34 -11.53 -14.65 13.49
C LYS A 34 -11.39 -13.16 13.20
N VAL A 35 -10.21 -12.78 12.71
CA VAL A 35 -9.86 -11.39 12.40
C VAL A 35 -9.99 -11.15 10.89
N LEU A 36 -10.65 -10.07 10.51
CA LEU A 36 -10.70 -9.59 9.12
C LEU A 36 -9.80 -8.36 9.00
N TYR A 37 -8.74 -8.48 8.21
CA TYR A 37 -7.92 -7.34 7.82
C TYR A 37 -8.45 -6.72 6.53
N THR A 38 -8.71 -5.41 6.55
CA THR A 38 -9.10 -4.63 5.38
C THR A 38 -8.05 -3.57 5.11
N VAL A 39 -7.39 -3.65 3.96
CA VAL A 39 -6.33 -2.73 3.55
C VAL A 39 -6.72 -2.11 2.23
N GLY A 40 -6.70 -0.78 2.14
CA GLY A 40 -6.89 -0.09 0.87
C GLY A 40 -5.72 -0.38 -0.06
N TYR A 41 -5.98 -0.64 -1.33
CA TYR A 41 -4.95 -0.82 -2.35
C TYR A 41 -5.49 -0.34 -3.69
N THR A 42 -4.61 0.31 -4.48
CA THR A 42 -4.90 0.69 -5.86
C THR A 42 -3.86 0.06 -6.76
N HIS A 43 -4.30 -0.86 -7.62
CA HIS A 43 -3.50 -1.31 -8.75
C HIS A 43 -3.49 -0.21 -9.81
N LEU A 44 -2.32 0.07 -10.39
CA LEU A 44 -2.15 1.08 -11.43
C LEU A 44 -1.07 0.64 -12.40
N ASP A 45 -1.42 0.19 -13.60
CA ASP A 45 -0.44 -0.03 -14.65
C ASP A 45 0.33 1.25 -14.96
N SER A 46 1.67 1.14 -15.01
CA SER A 46 2.52 2.26 -15.43
C SER A 46 2.18 2.71 -16.86
N GLN A 47 1.78 1.76 -17.70
CA GLN A 47 1.25 1.99 -19.04
C GLN A 47 0.44 0.76 -19.48
N TYR A 48 -0.79 0.98 -19.95
CA TYR A 48 -1.64 -0.08 -20.54
C TYR A 48 -2.41 0.48 -21.75
N GLU A 49 -3.72 0.74 -21.62
CA GLU A 49 -4.57 1.38 -22.64
C GLU A 49 -4.46 2.92 -22.63
N TRP A 50 -3.46 3.45 -21.93
CA TRP A 50 -3.13 4.88 -21.83
C TRP A 50 -1.61 5.06 -21.91
N ASP A 51 -1.18 6.29 -22.20
CA ASP A 51 0.24 6.62 -22.26
C ASP A 51 0.83 6.93 -20.88
N TYR A 52 2.16 6.90 -20.80
CA TYR A 52 2.88 7.19 -19.56
C TYR A 52 2.62 8.60 -19.02
N LYS A 53 2.33 9.56 -19.91
CA LYS A 53 2.06 10.94 -19.52
C LYS A 53 0.73 11.01 -18.77
N THR A 54 -0.31 10.31 -19.22
CA THR A 54 -1.61 10.20 -18.53
C THR A 54 -1.43 9.57 -17.14
N THR A 55 -0.63 8.51 -17.02
CA THR A 55 -0.29 7.92 -15.70
C THR A 55 0.24 8.98 -14.77
N VAL A 56 1.22 9.78 -15.22
CA VAL A 56 1.82 10.83 -14.39
C VAL A 56 0.83 11.97 -14.14
N SER A 57 0.27 12.57 -15.20
CA SER A 57 -0.48 13.82 -15.14
C SER A 57 -1.82 13.69 -14.42
N GLU A 58 -2.43 12.50 -14.45
CA GLU A 58 -3.77 12.25 -13.93
C GLU A 58 -3.75 11.20 -12.83
N TYR A 59 -3.30 9.98 -13.11
CA TYR A 59 -3.54 8.87 -12.19
C TYR A 59 -2.69 8.92 -10.92
N LEU A 60 -1.40 9.25 -11.01
CA LEU A 60 -0.55 9.41 -9.82
C LEU A 60 -1.03 10.59 -8.96
N LYS A 61 -1.36 11.72 -9.60
CA LYS A 61 -1.91 12.89 -8.92
C LYS A 61 -3.21 12.56 -8.18
N ASN A 62 -4.17 11.96 -8.88
CA ASN A 62 -5.46 11.58 -8.31
C ASN A 62 -5.30 10.54 -7.20
N THR A 63 -4.37 9.59 -7.35
CA THR A 63 -4.06 8.61 -6.30
C THR A 63 -3.63 9.30 -5.02
N MET A 64 -2.76 10.32 -5.08
CA MET A 64 -2.37 11.07 -3.89
C MET A 64 -3.52 11.90 -3.31
N GLU A 65 -4.14 12.75 -4.13
CA GLU A 65 -5.16 13.70 -3.65
C GLU A 65 -6.39 13.00 -3.04
N GLU A 66 -6.87 11.92 -3.68
CA GLU A 66 -8.03 11.19 -3.18
C GLU A 66 -7.69 10.43 -1.89
N ASN A 67 -6.52 9.81 -1.80
CA ASN A 67 -6.08 9.15 -0.57
C ASN A 67 -5.89 10.16 0.57
N PHE A 68 -5.37 11.36 0.31
CA PHE A 68 -5.26 12.40 1.33
C PHE A 68 -6.63 12.80 1.89
N ARG A 69 -7.63 12.96 1.02
CA ARG A 69 -9.02 13.22 1.42
C ARG A 69 -9.59 12.08 2.26
N LEU A 70 -9.29 10.83 1.92
CA LEU A 70 -9.72 9.65 2.67
C LEU A 70 -9.04 9.56 4.04
N PHE A 71 -7.75 9.87 4.15
CA PHE A 71 -7.06 9.90 5.44
C PHE A 71 -7.62 10.97 6.38
N GLU A 72 -8.00 12.14 5.85
CA GLU A 72 -8.64 13.21 6.62
C GLU A 72 -10.05 12.82 7.07
N LYS A 73 -10.80 12.12 6.20
CA LYS A 73 -12.19 11.72 6.47
C LYS A 73 -12.32 10.53 7.43
N TYR A 74 -11.44 9.55 7.31
CA TYR A 74 -11.55 8.27 8.02
C TYR A 74 -10.26 8.03 8.82
N PRO A 75 -10.25 8.21 10.15
CA PRO A 75 -9.04 8.09 10.97
C PRO A 75 -8.33 6.73 10.88
N ASP A 76 -9.09 5.64 10.68
CA ASP A 76 -8.55 4.27 10.65
C ASP A 76 -8.17 3.79 9.24
N TYR A 77 -8.32 4.65 8.23
CA TYR A 77 -7.98 4.29 6.86
C TYR A 77 -6.47 4.09 6.70
N VAL A 78 -6.11 2.92 6.15
CA VAL A 78 -4.74 2.55 5.75
C VAL A 78 -4.72 2.15 4.27
N PHE A 79 -3.61 2.46 3.61
CA PHE A 79 -3.46 2.28 2.18
C PHE A 79 -2.08 1.71 1.83
N ASN A 80 -2.07 0.70 0.98
CA ASN A 80 -0.89 0.12 0.35
C ASN A 80 -0.76 0.63 -1.08
N PHE A 81 0.45 0.99 -1.48
CA PHE A 81 0.74 1.29 -2.88
C PHE A 81 2.12 0.79 -3.31
N THR A 82 2.18 0.21 -4.50
CA THR A 82 3.32 -0.57 -5.01
C THR A 82 4.13 0.19 -6.05
N GLY A 83 5.36 -0.29 -6.27
CA GLY A 83 6.23 0.12 -7.38
C GLY A 83 6.96 1.43 -7.11
N SER A 84 8.25 1.32 -6.74
CA SER A 84 9.10 2.49 -6.44
C SER A 84 9.26 3.46 -7.61
N ARG A 85 9.03 3.01 -8.85
CA ARG A 85 9.01 3.89 -10.02
C ARG A 85 7.89 4.92 -9.94
N ARG A 86 6.70 4.54 -9.47
CA ARG A 86 5.55 5.45 -9.33
C ARG A 86 5.86 6.53 -8.29
N TYR A 87 6.45 6.17 -7.16
CA TYR A 87 6.89 7.12 -6.13
C TYR A 87 7.93 8.11 -6.66
N ARG A 88 8.91 7.65 -7.44
CA ARG A 88 9.89 8.55 -8.09
C ARG A 88 9.24 9.59 -8.99
N LEU A 89 8.20 9.20 -9.73
CA LEU A 89 7.45 10.14 -10.57
C LEU A 89 6.61 11.10 -9.73
N MET A 90 6.02 10.63 -8.63
CA MET A 90 5.30 11.49 -7.68
C MET A 90 6.25 12.54 -7.09
N GLU A 91 7.45 12.15 -6.69
CA GLU A 91 8.52 13.04 -6.19
C GLU A 91 8.94 14.07 -7.26
N GLU A 92 9.20 13.61 -8.48
CA GLU A 92 9.69 14.45 -9.58
C GLU A 92 8.66 15.48 -10.06
N TYR A 93 7.40 15.06 -10.26
CA TYR A 93 6.37 15.90 -10.88
C TYR A 93 5.45 16.60 -9.88
N TYR A 94 5.37 16.12 -8.63
CA TYR A 94 4.48 16.66 -7.60
C TYR A 94 5.16 16.77 -6.23
N PRO A 95 6.29 17.48 -6.11
CA PRO A 95 7.09 17.51 -4.88
C PRO A 95 6.30 17.96 -3.64
N GLU A 96 5.36 18.92 -3.78
CA GLU A 96 4.51 19.37 -2.67
C GLU A 96 3.55 18.28 -2.16
N LEU A 97 2.94 17.53 -3.08
CA LEU A 97 2.07 16.40 -2.72
C LEU A 97 2.90 15.24 -2.15
N PHE A 98 4.11 15.04 -2.67
CA PHE A 98 5.02 14.00 -2.20
C PHE A 98 5.47 14.24 -0.75
N GLU A 99 5.74 15.49 -0.36
CA GLU A 99 6.02 15.82 1.04
C GLU A 99 4.81 15.55 1.96
N LYS A 100 3.58 15.78 1.49
CA LYS A 100 2.36 15.38 2.22
C LYS A 100 2.24 13.85 2.31
N LEU A 101 2.56 13.11 1.24
CA LEU A 101 2.61 11.64 1.23
C LEU A 101 3.61 11.11 2.27
N LYS A 102 4.81 11.68 2.36
CA LYS A 102 5.82 11.30 3.35
C LYS A 102 5.32 11.40 4.78
N GLN A 103 4.51 12.41 5.08
CA GLN A 103 3.87 12.54 6.40
C GLN A 103 2.91 11.38 6.69
N TYR A 104 2.17 10.89 5.70
CA TYR A 104 1.29 9.73 5.87
C TYR A 104 2.04 8.40 5.97
N ILE A 105 3.20 8.27 5.31
CA ILE A 105 4.11 7.14 5.51
C ILE A 105 4.68 7.16 6.92
N ALA A 106 5.15 8.32 7.41
CA ALA A 106 5.68 8.46 8.76
C ALA A 106 4.64 8.17 9.86
N LYS A 107 3.35 8.47 9.57
CA LYS A 107 2.21 8.15 10.43
C LYS A 107 1.72 6.69 10.30
N GLU A 108 2.36 5.88 9.46
CA GLU A 108 1.99 4.48 9.22
C GLU A 108 0.54 4.33 8.74
N ARG A 109 0.11 5.25 7.87
CA ARG A 109 -1.21 5.21 7.21
C ARG A 109 -1.09 4.93 5.71
N TRP A 110 0.03 5.31 5.12
CA TRP A 110 0.42 4.92 3.76
C TRP A 110 1.61 3.95 3.85
N PHE A 111 1.48 2.76 3.27
CA PHE A 111 2.53 1.75 3.27
C PHE A 111 3.08 1.53 1.86
N VAL A 112 4.40 1.60 1.74
CA VAL A 112 5.12 1.10 0.56
C VAL A 112 4.99 -0.43 0.55
N SER A 113 4.64 -1.01 -0.59
CA SER A 113 4.32 -2.44 -0.73
C SER A 113 4.93 -3.05 -1.99
N GLY A 114 5.00 -4.39 -2.04
CA GLY A 114 5.45 -5.17 -3.20
C GLY A 114 6.97 -5.22 -3.45
N SER A 115 7.75 -4.43 -2.72
CA SER A 115 9.24 -4.40 -2.74
C SER A 115 9.93 -4.14 -4.07
N SER A 116 9.20 -3.95 -5.16
CA SER A 116 9.73 -3.88 -6.53
C SER A 116 9.82 -2.46 -7.09
N VAL A 117 10.55 -2.29 -8.20
CA VAL A 117 10.52 -1.02 -8.96
C VAL A 117 9.16 -0.85 -9.64
N ASP A 118 8.59 -1.92 -10.17
CA ASP A 118 7.24 -1.98 -10.72
C ASP A 118 6.63 -3.38 -10.50
N GLU A 119 5.34 -3.54 -10.74
CA GLU A 119 4.65 -4.84 -10.73
C GLU A 119 5.00 -5.63 -12.00
N GLY A 120 6.27 -6.05 -12.09
CA GLY A 120 6.84 -6.62 -13.31
C GLY A 120 6.45 -8.07 -13.58
N GLU A 121 6.40 -8.41 -14.87
CA GLU A 121 6.19 -9.76 -15.39
C GLU A 121 7.34 -10.71 -15.02
N VAL A 122 7.02 -11.93 -14.58
CA VAL A 122 8.01 -12.89 -14.03
C VAL A 122 8.22 -14.14 -14.88
N ASN A 123 7.42 -14.38 -15.93
CA ASN A 123 7.59 -15.57 -16.77
C ASN A 123 8.70 -15.40 -17.82
N VAL A 124 8.83 -14.20 -18.37
CA VAL A 124 9.84 -13.88 -19.40
C VAL A 124 11.11 -13.29 -18.78
N SER A 125 10.98 -12.68 -17.61
CA SER A 125 12.10 -12.07 -16.88
C SER A 125 13.08 -13.13 -16.37
N SER A 126 14.37 -12.83 -16.44
CA SER A 126 15.37 -13.65 -15.77
C SER A 126 15.25 -13.51 -14.24
N SER A 127 15.71 -14.53 -13.49
CA SER A 127 15.78 -14.44 -12.03
C SER A 127 16.59 -13.23 -11.56
N GLU A 128 17.68 -12.89 -12.26
CA GLU A 128 18.48 -11.71 -11.96
C GLU A 128 17.65 -10.42 -12.12
N SER A 129 16.80 -10.33 -13.16
CA SER A 129 15.92 -9.18 -13.35
C SER A 129 14.95 -9.01 -12.18
N VAL A 130 14.36 -10.10 -11.67
CA VAL A 130 13.48 -10.07 -10.49
C VAL A 130 14.25 -9.65 -9.24
N ILE A 131 15.46 -10.18 -9.03
CA ILE A 131 16.34 -9.77 -7.92
C ILE A 131 16.62 -8.26 -7.99
N ARG A 132 16.90 -7.72 -9.18
CA ARG A 132 17.15 -6.28 -9.39
C ARG A 132 15.91 -5.44 -9.16
N GLN A 133 14.73 -5.92 -9.53
CA GLN A 133 13.46 -5.26 -9.20
C GLN A 133 13.32 -5.08 -7.69
N VAL A 134 13.56 -6.13 -6.91
CA VAL A 134 13.49 -6.06 -5.44
C VAL A 134 14.59 -5.17 -4.86
N LEU A 135 15.83 -5.37 -5.31
CA LEU A 135 16.98 -4.59 -4.83
C LEU A 135 16.76 -3.09 -5.02
N TYR A 136 16.38 -2.67 -6.23
CA TYR A 136 16.19 -1.25 -6.54
C TYR A 136 14.89 -0.69 -5.96
N GLY A 137 13.83 -1.50 -5.86
CA GLY A 137 12.57 -1.15 -5.22
C GLY A 137 12.78 -0.78 -3.75
N ASN A 138 13.21 -1.76 -2.95
CA ASN A 138 13.45 -1.56 -1.52
C ASN A 138 14.59 -0.59 -1.23
N ASN A 139 15.65 -0.51 -2.05
CA ASN A 139 16.69 0.49 -1.83
C ASN A 139 16.17 1.93 -1.97
N TYR A 140 15.26 2.18 -2.93
CA TYR A 140 14.60 3.48 -3.03
C TYR A 140 13.75 3.76 -1.78
N PHE A 141 12.90 2.82 -1.37
CA PHE A 141 12.06 3.00 -0.18
C PHE A 141 12.86 3.25 1.10
N ARG A 142 13.94 2.49 1.32
CA ARG A 142 14.83 2.69 2.47
C ARG A 142 15.48 4.07 2.44
N LYS A 143 15.98 4.48 1.28
CA LYS A 143 16.64 5.78 1.12
C LYS A 143 15.67 6.95 1.37
N GLU A 144 14.48 6.87 0.80
CA GLU A 144 13.55 8.00 0.78
C GLU A 144 12.68 8.08 2.05
N PHE A 145 12.29 6.94 2.61
CA PHE A 145 11.32 6.87 3.69
C PHE A 145 11.85 6.22 4.97
N GLY A 146 13.04 5.61 4.94
CA GLY A 146 13.53 4.79 6.07
C GLY A 146 12.67 3.55 6.34
N LYS A 147 11.85 3.14 5.35
CA LYS A 147 10.91 2.02 5.41
C LYS A 147 11.12 1.14 4.18
N GLU A 148 10.68 -0.10 4.24
CA GLU A 148 10.66 -1.00 3.08
C GLU A 148 9.49 -1.97 3.17
N SER A 149 9.15 -2.62 2.04
CA SER A 149 8.21 -3.74 2.10
C SER A 149 8.96 -5.06 2.26
N ALA A 150 8.28 -6.02 2.88
CA ALA A 150 8.73 -7.39 3.08
C ALA A 150 7.97 -8.40 2.21
N ASP A 151 7.07 -7.93 1.34
CA ASP A 151 6.25 -8.73 0.44
C ASP A 151 6.52 -8.43 -1.03
N TYR A 152 6.33 -9.43 -1.89
CA TYR A 152 6.28 -9.23 -3.33
C TYR A 152 4.84 -9.33 -3.80
N MET A 153 4.32 -8.28 -4.44
CA MET A 153 2.91 -8.19 -4.78
C MET A 153 2.72 -8.09 -6.30
N LEU A 154 2.05 -9.09 -6.86
CA LEU A 154 1.74 -9.20 -8.29
C LEU A 154 0.27 -9.56 -8.48
N PRO A 155 -0.66 -8.61 -8.29
CA PRO A 155 -2.08 -8.87 -8.42
C PRO A 155 -2.50 -9.11 -9.88
N ASP A 156 -1.78 -8.56 -10.87
CA ASP A 156 -2.15 -8.63 -12.30
C ASP A 156 -1.10 -9.28 -13.22
N CYS A 157 -0.22 -10.14 -12.68
CA CYS A 157 0.76 -10.87 -13.50
C CYS A 157 0.18 -12.19 -14.07
N PHE A 158 0.48 -12.52 -15.33
CA PHE A 158 -0.14 -13.64 -16.05
C PHE A 158 0.62 -14.97 -15.88
N GLY A 159 0.62 -15.47 -14.64
CA GLY A 159 1.24 -16.74 -14.28
C GLY A 159 2.59 -16.56 -13.60
N PHE A 160 3.13 -17.63 -13.05
CA PHE A 160 4.33 -17.57 -12.22
C PHE A 160 5.23 -18.78 -12.44
N VAL A 161 6.53 -18.55 -12.58
CA VAL A 161 7.53 -19.62 -12.73
C VAL A 161 7.75 -20.35 -11.40
N ALA A 162 7.97 -21.67 -11.48
CA ALA A 162 8.16 -22.51 -10.30
C ALA A 162 9.33 -22.08 -9.41
N SER A 163 10.36 -21.45 -9.98
CA SER A 163 11.54 -20.96 -9.27
C SER A 163 11.32 -19.64 -8.52
N LEU A 164 10.20 -18.95 -8.73
CA LEU A 164 9.96 -17.62 -8.15
C LEU A 164 10.07 -17.59 -6.61
N PRO A 165 9.54 -18.58 -5.85
CA PRO A 165 9.68 -18.58 -4.39
C PRO A 165 11.14 -18.60 -3.94
N SER A 166 11.96 -19.43 -4.58
CA SER A 166 13.40 -19.54 -4.29
C SER A 166 14.12 -18.22 -4.56
N VAL A 167 13.74 -17.51 -5.63
CA VAL A 167 14.28 -16.19 -5.98
C VAL A 167 13.86 -15.13 -4.95
N LEU A 168 12.58 -15.04 -4.62
CA LEU A 168 12.05 -14.05 -3.66
C LEU A 168 12.57 -14.30 -2.23
N HIS A 169 12.73 -15.56 -1.84
CA HIS A 169 13.32 -15.90 -0.55
C HIS A 169 14.79 -15.45 -0.48
N HIS A 170 15.55 -15.60 -1.57
CA HIS A 170 16.94 -15.15 -1.63
C HIS A 170 17.11 -13.63 -1.49
N THR A 171 16.09 -12.85 -1.83
CA THR A 171 16.09 -11.39 -1.65
C THR A 171 15.63 -10.96 -0.25
N GLY A 172 15.31 -11.90 0.64
CA GLY A 172 14.90 -11.64 2.02
C GLY A 172 13.41 -11.34 2.20
N LEU A 173 12.59 -11.52 1.17
CA LEU A 173 11.15 -11.34 1.26
C LEU A 173 10.49 -12.54 1.95
N ILE A 174 9.45 -12.27 2.73
CA ILE A 174 8.73 -13.27 3.53
C ILE A 174 7.29 -13.50 3.06
N GLY A 175 6.79 -12.62 2.18
CA GLY A 175 5.42 -12.66 1.67
C GLY A 175 5.36 -12.59 0.16
N PHE A 176 4.34 -13.23 -0.40
CA PHE A 176 3.95 -13.08 -1.81
C PHE A 176 2.43 -13.00 -1.90
N SER A 177 1.93 -12.04 -2.66
CA SER A 177 0.50 -11.76 -2.81
C SER A 177 0.12 -11.68 -4.29
N THR A 178 -0.92 -12.41 -4.69
CA THR A 178 -1.44 -12.37 -6.07
C THR A 178 -2.93 -12.72 -6.14
N GLN A 179 -3.60 -12.23 -7.19
CA GLN A 179 -4.98 -12.60 -7.53
C GLN A 179 -5.06 -13.51 -8.77
N LYS A 180 -4.02 -13.54 -9.61
CA LYS A 180 -4.02 -14.17 -10.95
C LYS A 180 -3.74 -15.67 -10.99
N LEU A 181 -3.60 -16.30 -9.83
CA LEU A 181 -3.66 -17.76 -9.73
C LEU A 181 -5.08 -18.30 -9.94
N THR A 182 -6.09 -17.43 -9.83
CA THR A 182 -7.47 -17.75 -10.15
C THR A 182 -7.83 -17.29 -11.57
N ALA A 183 -8.70 -18.05 -12.22
CA ALA A 183 -9.34 -17.72 -13.48
C ALA A 183 -10.04 -16.36 -13.44
N SER A 184 -9.34 -15.28 -13.78
CA SER A 184 -9.93 -13.95 -13.90
C SER A 184 -10.17 -13.58 -15.36
N SER A 185 -10.74 -14.49 -16.17
CA SER A 185 -11.13 -14.19 -17.57
C SER A 185 -12.14 -15.19 -18.18
N GLY A 186 -12.93 -15.94 -17.39
CA GLY A 186 -13.81 -16.98 -17.94
C GLY A 186 -13.07 -18.20 -18.54
N VAL A 187 -11.73 -18.23 -18.45
CA VAL A 187 -10.89 -19.38 -18.74
C VAL A 187 -10.75 -20.17 -17.44
N PRO A 188 -11.20 -21.43 -17.34
CA PRO A 188 -11.04 -22.23 -16.13
C PRO A 188 -9.59 -22.23 -15.66
N ALA A 189 -9.36 -22.03 -14.36
CA ALA A 189 -8.05 -22.27 -13.80
C ALA A 189 -7.75 -23.74 -14.09
N ALA A 190 -6.54 -24.05 -14.57
CA ALA A 190 -6.19 -25.42 -14.93
C ALA A 190 -6.43 -26.40 -13.77
N LEU A 191 -6.35 -25.90 -12.52
CA LEU A 191 -6.68 -26.61 -11.29
C LEU A 191 -7.32 -25.65 -10.27
N PRO A 192 -8.23 -26.14 -9.39
CA PRO A 192 -8.69 -25.35 -8.25
C PRO A 192 -7.50 -25.02 -7.34
N LEU A 193 -7.41 -23.76 -6.87
CA LEU A 193 -6.41 -23.41 -5.87
C LEU A 193 -6.73 -24.12 -4.56
N PRO A 194 -5.80 -24.92 -4.01
CA PRO A 194 -6.08 -25.72 -2.82
C PRO A 194 -6.19 -24.90 -1.54
N PHE A 195 -5.71 -23.64 -1.53
CA PHE A 195 -5.73 -22.75 -0.37
C PHE A 195 -5.65 -21.27 -0.78
N ASN A 196 -6.19 -20.38 0.07
CA ASN A 196 -6.09 -18.93 -0.08
C ASN A 196 -4.83 -18.33 0.59
N ILE A 197 -4.27 -19.04 1.57
CA ILE A 197 -3.03 -18.71 2.28
C ILE A 197 -2.27 -20.01 2.45
N GLY A 198 -0.97 -20.00 2.16
CA GLY A 198 -0.12 -21.17 2.32
C GLY A 198 1.34 -20.87 2.06
N VAL A 199 2.17 -21.90 2.16
CA VAL A 199 3.60 -21.83 1.90
C VAL A 199 3.84 -22.29 0.46
N TRP A 200 4.38 -21.40 -0.37
CA TRP A 200 4.78 -21.73 -1.72
C TRP A 200 6.25 -22.14 -1.73
N ASN A 201 6.52 -23.43 -1.94
CA ASN A 201 7.87 -23.97 -2.06
C ASN A 201 8.25 -24.10 -3.54
N GLY A 202 9.45 -23.66 -3.90
CA GLY A 202 10.01 -23.74 -5.26
C GLY A 202 11.31 -24.52 -5.33
#